data_AF-A0A7Y6YTN7-F1
#
_entry.id   AF-A0A7Y6YTN7-F1
#
_cell.length_a   1.000
_cell.length_b   1.000
_cell.length_c   1.000
_cell.angle_alpha   90.00
_cell.angle_beta   90.00
_cell.angle_gamma   90.00
#
_symmetry.space_group_name_H-M   'P 1'
#
loop_
_entity.id
_entity.type
_entity.pdbx_description
1 polymer ?
#
loop_
_entity_poly.entity_id
_entity_poly.type
_entity_poly.pdbx_seq_one_letter_code
_entity_poly.pdbx_strand_id
1 'polypeptide(L)' 'MSEIKKTALELYNRHGLKQASFIAFHNMQMAADGRDADFWLHVVNHITLLDALGEETQSITQKNLL' A
#
# COMPACT_ATOMS: atom_id res chain seq x y z
N MET A 1 7.23 -12.25 9.29
CA MET A 1 6.44 -11.38 8.38
C MET A 1 7.05 -11.51 6.99
N SER A 2 6.26 -11.66 5.91
CA SER A 2 6.82 -11.76 4.55
C SER A 2 7.41 -10.43 4.09
N GLU A 3 8.40 -10.47 3.18
CA GLU A 3 9.10 -9.26 2.70
C GLU A 3 8.15 -8.24 2.09
N ILE A 4 7.18 -8.67 1.28
CA ILE A 4 6.12 -7.84 0.71
C ILE A 4 5.42 -6.99 1.80
N LYS A 5 5.04 -7.62 2.91
CA LYS A 5 4.33 -6.94 4.01
C LYS A 5 5.23 -5.95 4.74
N LYS A 6 6.51 -6.29 4.89
CA LYS A 6 7.51 -5.41 5.49
C LYS A 6 7.73 -4.17 4.63
N THR A 7 7.94 -4.34 3.33
CA THR A 7 8.14 -3.22 2.39
C THR A 7 6.90 -2.34 2.29
N ALA A 8 5.70 -2.93 2.20
CA ALA A 8 4.44 -2.17 2.20
C ALA A 8 4.28 -1.33 3.48
N LEU A 9 4.57 -1.91 4.65
CA LEU A 9 4.48 -1.22 5.93
C LEU A 9 5.54 -0.11 6.07
N GLU A 10 6.77 -0.33 5.60
CA GLU A 10 7.83 0.68 5.61
C GLU A 10 7.48 1.88 4.72
N LEU A 11 6.96 1.63 3.51
CA LEU A 11 6.48 2.69 2.62
C LEU A 11 5.33 3.47 3.24
N TYR A 12 4.35 2.77 3.83
CA TYR A 12 3.24 3.39 4.53
C TYR A 12 3.71 4.28 5.69
N ASN A 13 4.55 3.76 6.58
CA ASN A 13 5.03 4.51 7.74
C ASN A 13 5.85 5.74 7.36
N ARG A 14 6.56 5.69 6.23
CA ARG A 14 7.42 6.79 5.78
C ARG A 14 6.67 7.88 5.01
N HIS A 15 5.67 7.52 4.21
CA HIS A 15 5.06 8.42 3.24
C HIS A 15 3.56 8.66 3.45
N GLY A 16 2.92 7.89 4.34
CA GLY A 16 1.48 7.82 4.42
C GLY A 16 0.88 7.09 3.21
N LEU A 17 -0.40 6.76 3.31
CA LEU A 17 -0.99 5.72 2.47
C LEU A 17 -1.09 6.11 0.99
N LYS A 18 -1.65 7.28 0.69
CA LYS A 18 -1.79 7.77 -0.69
C LYS A 18 -0.46 7.86 -1.45
N GLN A 19 0.62 8.28 -0.78
CA GLN A 19 1.94 8.37 -1.42
C GLN A 19 2.63 7.00 -1.51
N ALA A 20 2.49 6.16 -0.50
CA ALA A 20 3.04 4.80 -0.50
C ALA A 20 2.49 3.97 -1.67
N SER A 21 1.17 4.05 -1.93
CA SER A 21 0.52 3.38 -3.06
C SER A 21 1.10 3.83 -4.41
N PHE A 22 1.28 5.15 -4.59
CA PHE A 22 1.84 5.72 -5.81
C PHE A 22 3.29 5.27 -6.05
N ILE A 23 4.13 5.32 -5.02
CA ILE A 23 5.54 4.92 -5.11
C ILE A 23 5.65 3.43 -5.46
N ALA A 24 4.88 2.56 -4.80
CA ALA A 24 4.89 1.14 -5.09
C ALA A 24 4.43 0.84 -6.52
N PHE A 25 3.40 1.53 -7.01
CA PHE A 25 2.91 1.37 -8.37
C PHE A 25 3.91 1.86 -9.42
N HIS A 26 4.59 2.98 -9.16
CA HIS A 26 5.65 3.46 -10.03
C HIS A 26 6.81 2.46 -10.15
N ASN A 27 7.26 1.89 -9.01
CA ASN A 27 8.30 0.86 -9.02
C ASN A 27 7.86 -0.40 -9.78
N MET A 28 6.59 -0.81 -9.67
CA MET A 28 6.03 -1.91 -10.46
C MET A 28 6.13 -1.62 -11.96
N GLN A 29 5.81 -0.39 -12.40
CA GLN A 29 5.92 -0.01 -13.82
C GLN A 29 7.36 0.02 -14.33
N MET A 30 8.32 0.31 -13.46
CA MET A 30 9.75 0.36 -13.80
C MET A 30 10.44 -1.00 -13.67
N ALA A 31 9.76 -2.04 -13.16
CA ALA A 31 10.34 -3.37 -12.99
C ALA A 31 10.61 -4.01 -14.36
N ALA A 32 11.90 -4.22 -14.66
CA ALA A 32 12.33 -4.81 -15.92
C ALA A 32 12.31 -6.35 -15.92
N ASP A 33 12.28 -6.96 -14.74
CA ASP A 33 12.22 -8.40 -14.56
C ASP A 33 10.86 -8.84 -14.02
N GLY A 34 10.38 -10.01 -14.45
CA GLY A 34 9.05 -10.51 -14.07
C GLY A 34 8.90 -10.83 -12.58
N ARG A 35 10.00 -11.18 -11.89
CA ARG A 35 9.97 -11.48 -10.45
C ARG A 35 9.84 -10.20 -9.63
N ASP A 36 10.52 -9.14 -10.03
CA ASP A 36 10.42 -7.80 -9.46
C ASP A 36 9.04 -7.22 -9.74
N ALA A 37 8.48 -7.41 -10.94
CA ALA A 37 7.13 -6.98 -11.27
C ALA A 37 6.09 -7.67 -10.37
N ASP A 38 6.18 -8.99 -10.18
CA ASP A 38 5.29 -9.74 -9.29
C ASP A 38 5.46 -9.29 -7.82
N PHE A 39 6.70 -9.07 -7.38
CA PHE A 39 6.98 -8.55 -6.04
C PHE A 39 6.31 -7.19 -5.82
N TRP A 40 6.51 -6.24 -6.72
CA TRP A 40 5.95 -4.89 -6.60
C TRP A 40 4.42 -4.88 -6.75
N LEU A 41 3.86 -5.73 -7.61
CA LEU A 41 2.42 -5.93 -7.71
C LEU A 41 1.83 -6.36 -6.36
N HIS A 42 2.48 -7.30 -5.66
CA HIS A 42 2.03 -7.72 -4.34
C HIS A 42 2.21 -6.62 -3.28
N VAL A 43 3.26 -5.80 -3.35
CA VAL A 43 3.43 -4.64 -2.47
C VAL A 43 2.32 -3.62 -2.68
N VAL A 44 2.00 -3.28 -3.94
CA VAL A 44 0.87 -2.39 -4.30
C VAL A 44 -0.43 -2.91 -3.71
N ASN A 45 -0.76 -4.18 -3.95
CA ASN A 45 -1.98 -4.79 -3.43
C ASN A 45 -2.07 -4.71 -1.90
N HIS A 46 -0.95 -4.91 -1.19
CA HIS A 46 -0.96 -4.84 0.27
C HIS A 46 -1.16 -3.41 0.77
N ILE A 47 -0.55 -2.42 0.13
CA ILE A 47 -0.77 -1.01 0.49
C ILE A 47 -2.22 -0.60 0.18
N THR A 48 -2.78 -0.98 -0.98
CA THR A 48 -4.18 -0.70 -1.32
C THR A 48 -5.16 -1.30 -0.31
N LEU A 49 -4.88 -2.51 0.19
CA LEU A 49 -5.68 -3.11 1.27
C LEU A 49 -5.60 -2.30 2.57
N LEU A 50 -4.41 -1.80 2.93
CA LEU A 50 -4.27 -0.89 4.07
C LEU A 50 -5.07 0.41 3.84
N ASP A 51 -5.15 0.91 2.60
CA ASP A 51 -5.94 2.10 2.24
C ASP A 51 -7.41 1.88 2.52
N ALA A 52 -7.95 0.79 1.98
CA ALA A 52 -9.34 0.42 2.15
C ALA A 52 -9.71 0.27 3.64
N LEU A 53 -8.84 -0.36 4.43
CA LEU A 53 -9.05 -0.52 5.88
C LEU A 53 -8.89 0.81 6.64
N GLY A 54 -7.95 1.66 6.23
CA GLY A 54 -7.75 2.99 6.80
C GLY A 54 -8.92 3.92 6.53
N GLU A 55 -9.44 3.94 5.30
CA GLU A 55 -10.65 4.68 4.92
C GLU A 55 -11.90 4.10 5.57
N GLU A 56 -12.04 2.78 5.72
CA GLU A 56 -13.13 2.18 6.51
C GLU A 56 -13.11 2.68 7.96
N THR A 57 -11.93 2.72 8.58
CA THR A 57 -11.79 3.16 9.97
C THR A 57 -12.15 4.66 10.13
N GLN A 58 -11.72 5.50 9.18
CA GLN A 58 -12.06 6.92 9.17
C GLN A 58 -13.53 7.16 8.82
N SER A 59 -14.11 6.39 7.90
CA SER A 59 -15.53 6.48 7.51
C SER A 59 -16.46 6.09 8.65
N ILE A 60 -16.12 5.03 9.41
CA ILE A 60 -16.87 4.63 10.61
C ILE A 60 -16.76 5.70 11.71
N THR A 61 -15.58 6.27 11.91
CA THR A 61 -15.37 7.33 12.91
C THR A 61 -16.14 8.61 12.55
N GLN A 62 -16.17 9.00 11.28
CA GLN A 62 -16.95 10.16 10.81
C GLN A 62 -18.46 9.89 10.86
N LYS A 63 -18.92 8.67 10.56
CA LYS A 63 -20.35 8.31 10.68
C LYS A 63 -20.86 8.30 12.11
N ASN A 64 -20.00 7.99 13.09
CA ASN A 64 -20.36 8.02 14.51
C ASN A 64 -20.29 9.41 15.16
N LEU A 65 -19.90 10.44 14.40
CA LEU A 65 -19.81 11.84 14.85
C LEU A 65 -20.91 12.73 14.24
N LEU A 66 -21.89 12.15 13.54
CA LEU A 66 -23.11 12.79 13.02
C LEU A 66 -24.34 12.23 13.73
#